data_AF-A0A8H6YXR7-F1
#
_entry.id   AF-A0A8H6YXR7-F1
#
_cell.length_a   1.000
_cell.length_b   1.000
_cell.length_c   1.000
_cell.angle_alpha   90.00
_cell.angle_beta   90.00
_cell.angle_gamma   90.00
#
_symmetry.space_group_name_H-M   'P 1'
#
loop_
_entity.id
_entity.type
_entity.pdbx_description
1 polymer ?
#
loop_
_entity_poly.entity_id
_entity_poly.type
_entity_poly.pdbx_seq_one_letter_code
_entity_poly.pdbx_strand_id
1 'polypeptide(L)'
;MGAIRLQRKPFRCVIMGTDAGGRMSRTVINNPTQLERYKKEQQAKEDQRRAAMTEAQRRKEDDWLYKLRNNIPIPLPRHTDMRTRADRKKLRADAFAAQMDKMTDAYTQWSLTTPEGTLYAHPEDADVEETLRVRVIDLESDEDTDIPLLTDDELVSSAFVRQGLIPTAPYSPSIVFTIRALEAFRVHDPRIGVKALRPHPL
;
A
#
# COMPACT_ATOMS: atom_id res chain seq x y z
N MET A 1 -83.96 -29.71 11.32
CA MET A 1 -82.48 -29.87 11.39
C MET A 1 -81.85 -29.00 10.31
N GLY A 2 -81.17 -27.92 10.68
CA GLY A 2 -80.56 -26.99 9.72
C GLY A 2 -79.08 -27.32 9.47
N ALA A 3 -78.71 -27.55 8.22
CA ALA A 3 -77.32 -27.80 7.83
C ALA A 3 -76.53 -26.48 7.76
N ILE A 4 -75.57 -26.28 8.67
CA ILE A 4 -74.65 -25.15 8.63
C ILE A 4 -73.64 -25.39 7.50
N ARG A 5 -73.81 -24.66 6.39
CA ARG A 5 -72.88 -24.67 5.26
C ARG A 5 -71.70 -23.75 5.59
N LEU A 6 -70.61 -24.33 6.11
CA LEU A 6 -69.35 -23.63 6.30
C LEU A 6 -68.80 -23.16 4.94
N GLN A 7 -68.92 -21.86 4.63
CA GLN A 7 -68.26 -21.28 3.48
C GLN A 7 -66.75 -21.25 3.74
N ARG A 8 -66.00 -22.13 3.05
CA ARG A 8 -64.53 -22.09 3.07
C ARG A 8 -64.06 -20.84 2.31
N LYS A 9 -63.41 -19.91 3.00
CA LYS A 9 -62.75 -18.76 2.36
C LYS A 9 -61.69 -19.26 1.36
N PRO A 10 -61.55 -18.66 0.17
CA PRO A 10 -60.53 -19.07 -0.80
C PRO A 10 -59.12 -18.77 -0.25
N PHE A 11 -58.23 -19.76 -0.31
CA PHE A 11 -56.83 -19.61 0.05
C PHE A 11 -56.12 -18.76 -1.01
N ARG A 12 -55.54 -17.63 -0.60
CA ARG A 12 -54.75 -16.77 -1.48
C ARG A 12 -53.49 -16.31 -0.76
N CYS A 13 -52.33 -16.73 -1.26
CA CYS A 13 -51.02 -16.33 -0.75
C CYS A 13 -50.26 -15.59 -1.86
N VAL A 14 -49.58 -14.50 -1.51
CA VAL A 14 -48.76 -13.72 -2.45
C VAL A 14 -47.34 -13.73 -1.91
N ILE A 15 -46.40 -14.22 -2.73
CA ILE A 15 -44.97 -14.24 -2.40
C ILE A 15 -44.28 -13.21 -3.30
N MET A 16 -43.52 -12.33 -2.66
CA MET A 16 -42.67 -11.34 -3.32
C MET A 16 -41.23 -11.88 -3.32
N GLY A 17 -40.55 -11.82 -4.45
CA GLY A 17 -39.14 -12.23 -4.55
C GLY A 17 -38.43 -11.52 -5.69
N THR A 18 -37.10 -11.49 -5.66
CA THR A 18 -36.28 -10.89 -6.71
C THR A 18 -35.81 -11.96 -7.70
N ASP A 19 -35.87 -11.65 -9.00
CA ASP A 19 -35.32 -12.52 -10.04
C ASP A 19 -33.79 -12.41 -10.13
N ALA A 20 -33.17 -13.19 -11.02
CA ALA A 20 -31.71 -13.19 -11.22
C ALA A 20 -31.15 -11.84 -11.69
N GLY A 21 -32.00 -10.94 -12.22
CA GLY A 21 -31.64 -9.58 -12.62
C GLY A 21 -31.94 -8.53 -11.54
N GLY A 22 -32.31 -8.94 -10.33
CA GLY A 22 -32.67 -8.04 -9.23
C GLY A 22 -34.03 -7.37 -9.36
N ARG A 23 -34.88 -7.75 -10.34
CA ARG A 23 -36.23 -7.19 -10.49
C ARG A 23 -37.20 -7.88 -9.53
N MET A 24 -38.09 -7.08 -8.94
CA MET A 24 -39.16 -7.58 -8.09
C MET A 24 -40.17 -8.37 -8.92
N SER A 25 -40.41 -9.61 -8.51
CA SER A 25 -41.39 -10.54 -9.08
C SER A 25 -42.45 -10.87 -8.04
N ARG A 26 -43.69 -11.08 -8.51
CA ARG A 26 -44.85 -11.39 -7.66
C ARG A 26 -45.44 -12.71 -8.10
N THR A 27 -45.45 -13.70 -7.21
CA THR A 27 -46.08 -15.00 -7.45
C THR A 27 -47.37 -15.10 -6.62
N VAL A 28 -48.50 -15.37 -7.27
CA VAL A 28 -49.80 -15.53 -6.61
C VAL A 28 -50.15 -17.02 -6.57
N ILE A 29 -50.43 -17.53 -5.37
CA ILE A 29 -50.71 -18.94 -5.11
C ILE A 29 -52.15 -19.06 -4.62
N ASN A 30 -52.98 -19.82 -5.34
CA ASN A 30 -54.42 -19.91 -5.12
C ASN A 30 -54.87 -21.25 -4.51
N ASN A 31 -53.95 -22.20 -4.30
CA ASN A 31 -54.24 -23.51 -3.71
C ASN A 31 -53.03 -24.00 -2.88
N PRO A 32 -53.24 -24.62 -1.71
CA PRO A 32 -52.15 -25.19 -0.89
C PRO A 32 -51.22 -26.15 -1.65
N THR A 33 -51.72 -26.88 -2.64
CA THR A 33 -50.89 -27.79 -3.47
C THR A 33 -49.83 -27.03 -4.28
N GLN A 34 -50.16 -25.82 -4.75
CA GLN A 34 -49.20 -24.95 -5.46
C GLN A 34 -48.14 -24.39 -4.50
N LEU A 35 -48.51 -24.12 -3.24
CA LEU A 35 -47.56 -23.67 -2.22
C LEU A 35 -46.51 -24.73 -1.92
N GLU A 36 -46.92 -25.98 -1.76
CA GLU A 36 -45.99 -27.08 -1.48
C GLU A 36 -45.06 -27.36 -2.67
N ARG A 37 -45.56 -27.24 -3.91
CA ARG A 37 -44.71 -27.30 -5.11
C ARG A 37 -43.68 -26.17 -5.14
N TYR A 38 -44.12 -24.94 -4.85
CA TYR A 38 -43.24 -23.78 -4.80
C TYR A 38 -42.14 -23.94 -3.74
N LYS A 39 -42.48 -24.39 -2.53
CA LYS A 39 -41.48 -24.66 -1.47
C LYS A 39 -40.47 -25.71 -1.89
N LYS A 40 -40.92 -26.83 -2.49
CA LYS A 40 -40.03 -27.89 -2.99
C LYS A 40 -39.08 -27.37 -4.08
N GLU A 41 -39.57 -26.51 -4.96
CA GLU A 41 -38.76 -25.90 -6.01
C GLU A 41 -37.70 -24.95 -5.44
N GLN A 42 -38.04 -24.14 -4.43
CA GLN A 42 -37.06 -23.26 -3.77
C GLN A 42 -36.00 -24.06 -3.02
N GLN A 43 -36.40 -25.11 -2.30
CA GLN A 43 -35.45 -25.99 -1.62
C GLN A 43 -34.46 -26.62 -2.62
N ALA A 44 -34.98 -27.16 -3.74
CA ALA A 44 -34.13 -27.72 -4.78
C ALA A 44 -33.15 -26.70 -5.38
N LYS A 45 -33.57 -25.43 -5.55
CA LYS A 45 -32.69 -24.35 -6.02
C LYS A 45 -31.61 -23.99 -5.00
N GLU A 46 -31.94 -23.96 -3.71
CA GLU A 46 -30.96 -23.73 -2.64
C GLU A 46 -29.94 -24.88 -2.55
N ASP A 47 -30.40 -26.11 -2.64
CA ASP A 47 -29.52 -27.29 -2.61
C ASP A 47 -28.58 -27.30 -3.83
N GLN A 48 -29.07 -26.93 -5.02
CA GLN A 48 -28.24 -26.74 -6.21
C GLN A 48 -27.19 -25.63 -6.02
N ARG A 49 -27.55 -24.50 -5.40
CA ARG A 49 -26.62 -23.40 -5.10
C ARG A 49 -25.54 -23.83 -4.11
N ARG A 50 -25.91 -24.58 -3.06
CA ARG A 50 -24.97 -25.13 -2.09
C ARG A 50 -24.00 -26.10 -2.77
N ALA A 51 -24.51 -27.03 -3.57
CA ALA A 51 -23.68 -27.97 -4.32
C ALA A 51 -22.69 -27.26 -5.27
N ALA A 52 -23.15 -26.24 -6.01
CA ALA A 52 -22.30 -25.46 -6.90
C ALA A 52 -21.20 -24.67 -6.14
N MET A 53 -21.51 -24.12 -4.96
CA MET A 53 -20.52 -23.45 -4.11
C MET A 53 -19.45 -24.44 -3.64
N THR A 54 -19.85 -25.63 -3.20
CA THR A 54 -18.92 -26.68 -2.77
C THR A 54 -18.05 -27.17 -3.93
N GLU A 55 -18.60 -27.33 -5.14
CA GLU A 55 -17.82 -27.70 -6.32
C GLU A 55 -16.82 -26.60 -6.71
N ALA A 56 -17.22 -25.32 -6.64
CA ALA A 56 -16.31 -24.20 -6.89
C ALA A 56 -15.18 -24.12 -5.86
N GLN A 57 -15.47 -24.43 -4.59
CA GLN A 57 -14.45 -24.55 -3.54
C GLN A 57 -13.48 -25.69 -3.84
N ARG A 58 -13.98 -26.88 -4.17
CA ARG A 58 -13.15 -28.04 -4.57
C ARG A 58 -12.26 -27.71 -5.76
N ARG A 59 -12.78 -27.07 -6.81
CA ARG A 59 -11.98 -26.65 -7.97
C ARG A 59 -10.85 -25.68 -7.61
N LYS A 60 -11.09 -24.76 -6.67
CA LYS A 60 -10.05 -23.84 -6.17
C LYS A 60 -8.99 -24.59 -5.36
N GLU A 61 -9.41 -25.53 -4.52
CA GLU A 61 -8.48 -26.38 -3.76
C GLU A 61 -7.64 -27.25 -4.70
N ASP A 62 -8.26 -27.85 -5.73
CA ASP A 62 -7.56 -28.65 -6.74
C ASP A 62 -6.57 -27.82 -7.57
N ASP A 63 -6.95 -26.60 -7.99
CA ASP A 63 -6.05 -25.66 -8.67
C ASP A 63 -4.87 -25.25 -7.77
N TRP A 64 -5.13 -25.03 -6.48
CA TRP A 64 -4.11 -24.69 -5.51
C TRP A 64 -3.13 -25.86 -5.29
N LEU A 65 -3.65 -27.07 -5.08
CA LEU A 65 -2.86 -28.29 -4.93
C LEU A 65 -2.07 -28.61 -6.20
N TYR A 66 -2.65 -28.37 -7.38
CA TYR A 66 -1.96 -28.51 -8.66
C TYR A 66 -0.77 -27.55 -8.76
N LYS A 67 -0.95 -26.28 -8.41
CA LYS A 67 0.14 -25.29 -8.43
C LYS A 67 1.24 -25.65 -7.45
N LEU A 68 0.87 -26.08 -6.24
CA LEU A 68 1.82 -26.50 -5.20
C LEU A 68 2.62 -27.73 -5.66
N ARG A 69 1.95 -28.76 -6.19
CA ARG A 69 2.59 -30.00 -6.65
C ARG A 69 3.56 -29.79 -7.81
N ASN A 70 3.27 -28.84 -8.69
CA ASN A 70 4.09 -28.54 -9.86
C ASN A 70 5.07 -27.39 -9.64
N ASN A 71 5.24 -26.92 -8.40
CA ASN A 71 6.13 -25.82 -8.04
C ASN A 71 5.89 -24.54 -8.88
N ILE A 72 4.63 -24.31 -9.28
CA ILE A 72 4.24 -23.12 -10.04
C ILE A 72 4.16 -21.96 -9.05
N PRO A 73 4.84 -20.82 -9.30
CA PRO A 73 4.77 -19.66 -8.43
C PRO A 73 3.31 -19.23 -8.25
N ILE A 74 2.80 -19.34 -7.02
CA ILE A 74 1.48 -18.80 -6.69
C ILE A 74 1.69 -17.29 -6.55
N PRO A 75 1.10 -16.45 -7.42
CA PRO A 75 1.20 -15.02 -7.24
C PRO A 75 0.55 -14.68 -5.90
N LEU A 76 1.38 -14.29 -4.93
CA LEU A 76 0.87 -13.78 -3.67
C LEU A 76 -0.05 -12.59 -3.97
N PRO A 77 -1.16 -12.44 -3.24
CA PRO A 77 -1.97 -11.24 -3.36
C PRO A 77 -1.03 -10.04 -3.25
N ARG A 78 -1.08 -9.13 -4.23
CA ARG A 78 -0.33 -7.88 -4.14
C ARG A 78 -0.74 -7.24 -2.82
N HIS A 79 0.20 -7.14 -1.89
CA HIS A 79 -0.05 -6.53 -0.59
C HIS A 79 -0.42 -5.07 -0.84
N THR A 80 -1.71 -4.76 -0.80
CA THR A 80 -2.17 -3.39 -0.88
C THR A 80 -1.84 -2.73 0.45
N ASP A 81 -0.91 -1.77 0.44
CA ASP A 81 -0.64 -0.95 1.62
C ASP A 81 -1.91 -0.15 1.95
N MET A 82 -2.60 -0.56 3.01
CA MET A 82 -3.84 0.09 3.49
C MET A 82 -3.55 1.33 4.35
N ARG A 83 -2.28 1.68 4.58
CA ARG A 83 -1.90 2.84 5.39
C ARG A 83 -2.32 4.13 4.70
N THR A 84 -2.89 5.05 5.48
CA THR A 84 -3.24 6.37 4.96
C THR A 84 -1.99 7.19 4.66
N ARG A 85 -2.16 8.31 3.93
CA ARG A 85 -1.07 9.27 3.75
C ARG A 85 -0.58 9.83 5.10
N ALA A 86 -1.47 10.01 6.06
CA ALA A 86 -1.12 10.52 7.39
C ALA A 86 -0.24 9.51 8.15
N ASP A 87 -0.61 8.23 8.11
CA ASP A 87 0.16 7.16 8.76
C ASP A 87 1.58 7.07 8.20
N ARG A 88 1.72 7.12 6.87
CA ARG A 88 3.04 7.09 6.21
C ARG A 88 3.91 8.29 6.58
N LYS A 89 3.31 9.49 6.68
CA LYS A 89 4.03 10.69 7.14
C LYS A 89 4.48 10.55 8.58
N LYS A 90 3.59 10.08 9.46
CA LYS A 90 3.89 9.87 10.88
C LYS A 90 5.01 8.86 11.05
N LEU A 91 4.90 7.68 10.44
CA LEU A 91 5.94 6.65 10.51
C LEU A 91 7.30 7.14 10.01
N ARG A 92 7.32 7.95 8.94
CA ARG A 92 8.57 8.56 8.46
C ARG A 92 9.13 9.57 9.45
N ALA A 93 8.29 10.42 10.02
CA ALA A 93 8.71 11.40 11.03
C ALA A 93 9.24 10.72 12.30
N ASP A 94 8.54 9.71 12.79
CA ASP A 94 8.93 8.92 13.96
C ASP A 94 10.27 8.20 13.71
N ALA A 95 10.48 7.65 12.51
CA ALA A 95 11.74 7.01 12.13
C ALA A 95 12.91 8.01 12.04
N PHE A 96 12.70 9.21 11.49
CA PHE A 96 13.74 10.25 11.51
C PHE A 96 14.03 10.74 12.92
N ALA A 97 12.99 10.92 13.75
CA ALA A 97 13.15 11.34 15.14
C ALA A 97 14.02 10.35 15.92
N ALA A 98 13.86 9.04 15.69
CA ALA A 98 14.67 8.01 16.32
C ALA A 98 16.16 8.03 15.89
N GLN A 99 16.48 8.61 14.73
CA GLN A 99 17.84 8.67 14.19
C GLN A 99 18.51 10.06 14.35
N MET A 100 17.76 11.04 14.87
CA MET A 100 18.16 12.45 14.84
C MET A 100 19.45 12.72 15.61
N ASP A 101 19.63 12.08 16.76
CA ASP A 101 20.80 12.30 17.61
C ASP A 101 22.09 11.92 16.85
N LYS A 102 22.13 10.73 16.26
CA LYS A 102 23.27 10.23 15.48
C LYS A 102 23.51 11.02 14.20
N MET A 103 22.45 11.47 13.53
CA MET A 103 22.58 12.38 12.40
C MET A 103 23.18 13.72 12.82
N THR A 104 22.83 14.23 14.00
CA THR A 104 23.35 15.50 14.54
C THR A 104 24.83 15.39 14.91
N ASP A 105 25.23 14.27 15.50
CA ASP A 105 26.64 13.97 15.79
C ASP A 105 27.46 13.92 14.49
N ALA A 106 26.97 13.16 13.49
CA ALA A 106 27.59 13.06 12.17
C ALA A 106 27.68 14.43 11.47
N TYR A 107 26.64 15.26 11.57
CA TYR A 107 26.63 16.62 11.02
C TYR A 107 27.68 17.51 11.68
N THR A 108 27.79 17.43 13.01
CA THR A 108 28.76 18.23 13.77
C THR A 108 30.18 17.82 13.40
N GLN A 109 30.45 16.52 13.27
CA GLN A 109 31.74 16.02 12.82
C GLN A 109 32.05 16.44 11.37
N TRP A 110 31.08 16.31 10.46
CA TRP A 110 31.23 16.74 9.07
C TRP A 110 31.56 18.24 8.97
N SER A 111 30.82 19.09 9.67
CA SER A 111 31.01 20.55 9.61
C SER A 111 32.34 21.04 10.19
N LEU A 112 32.97 20.27 11.09
CA LEU A 112 34.29 20.57 11.63
C LEU A 112 35.45 20.09 10.74
N THR A 113 35.22 19.01 9.99
CA THR A 113 36.30 18.30 9.25
C THR A 113 36.36 18.68 7.78
N THR A 114 35.23 19.03 7.18
CA THR A 114 35.11 19.19 5.73
C THR A 114 35.13 20.67 5.36
N PRO A 115 36.16 21.17 4.65
CA PRO A 115 36.12 22.53 4.12
C PRO A 115 35.00 22.65 3.08
N GLU A 116 34.35 23.81 3.05
CA GLU A 116 33.20 24.09 2.17
C GLU A 116 33.47 23.63 0.73
N GLY A 117 32.59 22.77 0.21
CA GLY A 117 32.61 22.34 -1.19
C GLY A 117 33.46 21.10 -1.52
N THR A 118 34.01 20.41 -0.51
CA THR A 118 34.68 19.11 -0.73
C THR A 118 33.78 17.95 -0.31
N LEU A 119 33.78 16.88 -1.11
CA LEU A 119 33.17 15.60 -0.70
C LEU A 119 34.04 14.99 0.41
N TYR A 120 33.40 14.37 1.38
CA TYR A 120 34.10 13.70 2.48
C TYR A 120 35.03 12.61 1.92
N ALA A 121 36.33 12.80 2.10
CA ALA A 121 37.32 11.79 1.80
C ALA A 121 37.29 10.76 2.93
N HIS A 122 36.93 9.52 2.60
CA HIS A 122 36.95 8.46 3.58
C HIS A 122 38.40 8.13 3.99
N PRO A 123 38.74 8.01 5.29
CA PRO A 123 40.04 7.50 5.72
C PRO A 123 40.43 6.20 4.99
N GLU A 124 41.69 6.12 4.55
CA GLU A 124 42.21 4.99 3.74
C GLU A 124 42.12 3.64 4.47
N ASP A 125 42.08 3.64 5.81
CA ASP A 125 42.16 2.46 6.65
C ASP A 125 40.80 1.87 7.06
N ALA A 126 39.68 2.43 6.61
CA ALA A 126 38.38 2.01 7.14
C ALA A 126 37.61 1.04 6.23
N ASP A 127 36.99 0.06 6.89
CA ASP A 127 36.36 -1.08 6.25
C ASP A 127 34.95 -0.74 5.75
N VAL A 128 34.76 -0.85 4.44
CA VAL A 128 33.47 -0.66 3.76
C VAL A 128 32.65 -1.95 3.85
N GLU A 129 31.49 -1.86 4.51
CA GLU A 129 30.55 -2.99 4.65
C GLU A 129 29.66 -3.13 3.41
N GLU A 130 29.08 -2.01 2.95
CA GLU A 130 28.16 -1.98 1.82
C GLU A 130 28.34 -0.67 1.04
N THR A 131 27.93 -0.65 -0.23
CA THR A 131 27.88 0.58 -1.03
C THR A 131 26.46 0.80 -1.54
N LEU A 132 25.88 1.96 -1.20
CA LEU A 132 24.55 2.35 -1.62
C LEU A 132 24.62 3.34 -2.78
N ARG A 133 23.99 2.98 -3.91
CA ARG A 133 23.84 3.90 -5.03
C ARG A 133 22.61 4.79 -4.84
N VAL A 134 22.82 6.10 -4.82
CA VAL A 134 21.75 7.10 -4.63
C VAL A 134 21.85 8.21 -5.66
N ARG A 135 20.75 8.93 -5.86
CA ARG A 135 20.77 10.20 -6.60
C ARG A 135 21.01 11.37 -5.65
N VAL A 136 22.11 12.06 -5.83
CA VAL A 136 22.46 13.29 -5.10
C VAL A 136 21.87 14.47 -5.86
N ILE A 137 21.12 15.31 -5.15
CA ILE A 137 20.61 16.58 -5.66
C ILE A 137 21.40 17.70 -5.01
N ASP A 138 22.09 18.48 -5.84
CA ASP A 138 22.79 19.70 -5.44
C ASP A 138 22.14 20.94 -6.10
N LEU A 139 22.72 22.12 -5.90
CA LEU A 139 22.19 23.39 -6.41
C LEU A 139 22.14 23.47 -7.94
N GLU A 140 23.13 22.90 -8.62
CA GLU A 140 23.31 23.06 -10.08
C GLU A 140 23.26 21.74 -10.84
N SER A 141 23.25 20.60 -10.13
CA SER A 141 23.31 19.28 -10.73
C SER A 141 22.55 18.24 -9.94
N ASP A 142 22.18 17.16 -10.63
CA ASP A 142 21.85 15.87 -10.04
C ASP A 142 22.74 14.78 -10.63
N GLU A 143 23.29 13.93 -9.77
CA GLU A 143 24.15 12.83 -10.19
C GLU A 143 23.88 11.56 -9.38
N ASP A 144 24.11 10.40 -9.99
CA ASP A 144 24.09 9.13 -9.27
C ASP A 144 25.47 8.93 -8.63
N THR A 145 25.52 8.71 -7.32
CA THR A 145 26.75 8.54 -6.53
C THR A 145 26.67 7.27 -5.70
N ASP A 146 27.81 6.60 -5.59
CA ASP A 146 27.99 5.42 -4.74
C ASP A 146 28.50 5.87 -3.37
N ILE A 147 27.74 5.56 -2.32
CA ILE A 147 27.97 6.00 -0.95
C ILE A 147 28.43 4.80 -0.13
N PRO A 148 29.69 4.78 0.35
CA PRO A 148 30.18 3.69 1.19
C PRO A 148 29.55 3.79 2.59
N LEU A 149 28.97 2.67 3.03
CA LEU A 149 28.61 2.42 4.42
C LEU A 149 29.78 1.70 5.09
N LEU A 150 30.23 2.26 6.20
CA LEU A 150 31.36 1.72 6.95
C LEU A 150 30.84 0.80 8.04
N THR A 151 31.70 -0.14 8.44
CA THR A 151 31.42 -1.05 9.55
C THR A 151 31.14 -0.29 10.87
N ASP A 152 31.71 0.90 11.04
CA ASP A 152 31.51 1.75 12.22
C ASP A 152 30.26 2.66 12.13
N ASP A 153 29.60 2.74 10.97
CA ASP A 153 28.39 3.56 10.83
C ASP A 153 27.21 2.87 11.53
N GLU A 154 26.79 3.40 12.69
CA GLU A 154 25.67 2.83 13.44
C GLU A 154 24.33 2.85 12.68
N LEU A 155 24.16 3.82 11.78
CA LEU A 155 22.95 4.03 11.00
C LEU A 155 23.27 4.45 9.56
N VAL A 156 22.46 3.98 8.62
CA VAL A 156 22.53 4.37 7.21
C VAL A 156 22.45 5.89 7.06
N SER A 157 21.55 6.55 7.80
CA SER A 157 21.36 7.99 7.72
C SER A 157 22.55 8.80 8.24
N SER A 158 23.25 8.34 9.29
CA SER A 158 24.48 9.02 9.75
C SER A 158 25.61 8.90 8.74
N ALA A 159 25.72 7.77 8.01
CA ALA A 159 26.70 7.60 6.96
C ALA A 159 26.54 8.64 5.82
N PHE A 160 25.28 8.91 5.41
CA PHE A 160 24.99 9.99 4.45
C PHE A 160 25.38 11.36 5.00
N VAL A 161 25.03 11.66 6.25
CA VAL A 161 25.31 12.98 6.85
C VAL A 161 26.80 13.22 7.01
N ARG A 162 27.57 12.19 7.37
CA ARG A 162 29.04 12.22 7.41
C ARG A 162 29.65 12.63 6.07
N GLN A 163 28.97 12.35 4.96
CA GLN A 163 29.38 12.73 3.61
C GLN A 163 28.81 14.08 3.14
N GLY A 164 28.12 14.81 4.02
CA GLY A 164 27.50 16.08 3.66
C GLY A 164 26.16 15.95 2.95
N LEU A 165 25.49 14.81 3.09
CA LEU A 165 24.25 14.46 2.41
C LEU A 165 23.11 14.23 3.40
N ILE A 166 21.94 14.82 3.13
CA ILE A 166 20.73 14.60 3.92
C ILE A 166 19.79 13.63 3.18
N PRO A 167 19.50 12.45 3.75
CA PRO A 167 18.66 11.46 3.10
C PRO A 167 17.18 11.83 3.12
N THR A 168 16.44 11.50 2.06
CA THR A 168 14.97 11.73 1.98
C THR A 168 14.14 10.64 2.65
N ALA A 169 14.76 9.52 3.00
CA ALA A 169 14.15 8.40 3.71
C ALA A 169 15.15 7.85 4.77
N PRO A 170 14.66 7.40 5.94
CA PRO A 170 15.52 7.06 7.07
C PRO A 170 16.27 5.72 6.94
N TYR A 171 15.77 4.78 6.13
CA TYR A 171 16.34 3.42 6.04
C TYR A 171 16.87 3.07 4.65
N SER A 172 16.22 3.54 3.60
CA SER A 172 16.59 3.22 2.22
C SER A 172 16.36 4.47 1.35
N PRO A 173 17.24 5.47 1.45
CA PRO A 173 17.16 6.65 0.61
C PRO A 173 17.57 6.29 -0.83
N SER A 174 16.73 6.62 -1.79
CA SER A 174 17.09 6.61 -3.22
C SER A 174 17.52 7.99 -3.72
N ILE A 175 17.14 9.04 -2.98
CA ILE A 175 17.41 10.43 -3.27
C ILE A 175 17.94 11.09 -2.00
N VAL A 176 18.99 11.88 -2.13
CA VAL A 176 19.60 12.65 -1.05
C VAL A 176 19.87 14.07 -1.53
N PHE A 177 19.92 15.03 -0.61
CA PHE A 177 20.27 16.42 -0.91
C PHE A 177 21.62 16.75 -0.29
N THR A 178 22.45 17.54 -0.97
CA THR A 178 23.62 18.12 -0.30
C THR A 178 23.15 19.04 0.82
N ILE A 179 23.89 19.08 1.93
CA ILE A 179 23.60 20.01 3.04
C ILE A 179 23.60 21.45 2.51
N ARG A 180 24.56 21.79 1.65
CA ARG A 180 24.66 23.10 0.99
C ARG A 180 23.38 23.46 0.24
N ALA A 181 22.79 22.53 -0.52
CA ALA A 181 21.55 22.78 -1.23
C ALA A 181 20.40 23.10 -0.26
N LEU A 182 20.32 22.39 0.87
CA LEU A 182 19.31 22.63 1.89
C LEU A 182 19.54 23.95 2.65
N GLU A 183 20.79 24.33 2.91
CA GLU A 183 21.14 25.60 3.54
C GLU A 183 20.79 26.78 2.63
N ALA A 184 21.14 26.70 1.35
CA ALA A 184 20.75 27.71 0.38
C ALA A 184 19.22 27.79 0.26
N PHE A 185 18.52 26.65 0.24
CA PHE A 185 17.06 26.62 0.25
C PHE A 185 16.45 27.23 1.51
N ARG A 186 17.14 27.14 2.66
CA ARG A 186 16.71 27.77 3.91
C ARG A 186 16.92 29.28 3.90
N VAL A 187 18.02 29.75 3.32
CA VAL A 187 18.37 31.19 3.23
C VAL A 187 17.52 31.90 2.18
N HIS A 188 17.27 31.24 1.05
CA HIS A 188 16.38 31.76 0.02
C HIS A 188 14.92 31.53 0.42
N ASP A 189 14.15 32.61 0.55
CA ASP A 189 12.70 32.49 0.81
C ASP A 189 12.08 31.49 -0.21
N PRO A 190 11.41 30.41 0.22
CA PRO A 190 10.84 29.41 -0.67
C PRO A 190 9.83 29.99 -1.68
N ARG A 191 9.41 31.25 -1.49
CA ARG A 191 8.62 32.04 -2.44
C ARG A 191 9.39 32.45 -3.71
N ILE A 192 10.72 32.35 -3.74
CA ILE A 192 11.54 32.69 -4.91
C ILE A 192 11.39 31.63 -6.01
N GLY A 193 11.29 30.34 -5.67
CA GLY A 193 11.07 29.26 -6.64
C GLY A 193 9.75 29.38 -7.42
N VAL A 194 8.73 29.99 -6.82
CA VAL A 194 7.44 30.26 -7.49
C VAL A 194 7.53 31.43 -8.48
N LYS A 195 8.53 32.32 -8.35
CA LYS A 195 8.78 33.42 -9.31
C LYS A 195 9.68 33.01 -10.47
N ALA A 196 10.63 32.10 -10.24
CA ALA A 196 11.57 31.63 -11.27
C ALA A 196 10.97 30.63 -12.28
N LEU A 197 9.86 29.96 -11.93
CA LEU A 197 9.15 29.03 -12.82
C LEU A 197 8.10 29.69 -13.74
N ARG A 198 8.01 31.02 -13.79
CA ARG A 198 7.24 31.68 -14.85
C ARG A 198 8.12 31.76 -16.10
N PRO A 199 7.76 31.08 -17.20
CA PRO A 199 8.47 31.27 -18.46
C PRO A 199 8.40 32.74 -18.85
N HIS A 200 9.56 33.35 -19.13
CA HIS A 200 9.60 34.62 -19.83
C HIS A 200 8.90 34.43 -21.19
N PRO A 201 7.90 35.25 -21.54
CA PRO A 201 7.35 35.22 -22.89
C PRO A 201 8.46 35.68 -23.85
N LEU A 202 8.75 34.83 -24.85
CA LEU A 202 9.54 35.17 -26.02
C LEU A 202 8.81 36.21 -26.88
#